data_AF-A0A950JBX3-F1
#
_entry.id   AF-A0A950JBX3-F1
#
_cell.length_a   1.000
_cell.length_b   1.000
_cell.length_c   1.000
_cell.angle_alpha   90.00
_cell.angle_beta   90.00
_cell.angle_gamma   90.00
#
_symmetry.space_group_name_H-M   'P 1'
#
loop_
_entity.id
_entity.type
_entity.pdbx_description
1 polymer ?
#
loop_
_entity_poly.entity_id
_entity_poly.type
_entity_poly.pdbx_seq_one_letter_code
_entity_poly.pdbx_strand_id
1 'polypeptide(L)'
;MSLRSLTCLRSVFLAAALALSSSIAQAQPSAATGPATTERSSPVRTGKERLGNKWSDEQGVDNCKVPPEKRGTKARPDTCPPDLTH
;
A
#
# COMPACT_ATOMS: atom_id res chain seq x y z
N MET A 1 -40.25 -21.83 29.04
CA MET A 1 -39.57 -21.34 27.81
C MET A 1 -38.43 -22.29 27.51
N SER A 2 -38.47 -22.97 26.36
CA SER A 2 -37.57 -24.09 26.03
C SER A 2 -36.13 -23.64 25.87
N LEU A 3 -35.18 -24.40 26.42
CA LEU A 3 -33.73 -24.11 26.37
C LEU A 3 -33.22 -23.92 24.94
N ARG A 4 -33.90 -24.55 23.97
CA ARG A 4 -33.65 -24.43 22.51
C ARG A 4 -34.09 -23.09 21.92
N SER A 5 -35.12 -22.47 22.48
CA SER A 5 -35.61 -21.14 22.06
C SER A 5 -34.66 -20.03 22.54
N LEU A 6 -34.05 -20.22 23.73
CA LEU A 6 -33.10 -19.27 24.30
C LEU A 6 -31.75 -19.28 23.56
N THR A 7 -31.29 -20.43 23.07
CA THR A 7 -30.08 -20.54 22.24
C THR A 7 -30.25 -19.93 20.86
N CYS A 8 -31.40 -20.14 20.19
CA CYS A 8 -31.68 -19.49 18.90
C CYS A 8 -31.74 -17.96 19.02
N LEU A 9 -32.36 -17.43 20.08
CA LEU A 9 -32.45 -15.98 20.25
C LEU A 9 -31.07 -15.35 20.47
N ARG A 10 -30.19 -16.04 21.22
CA ARG A 10 -28.80 -15.61 21.45
C ARG A 10 -27.94 -15.65 20.20
N SER A 11 -28.07 -16.70 19.37
CA SER A 11 -27.28 -16.81 18.14
C SER A 11 -27.67 -15.74 17.11
N VAL A 12 -28.96 -15.40 17.01
CA VAL A 12 -29.43 -14.33 16.11
C VAL A 12 -28.91 -12.97 16.56
N PHE A 13 -28.94 -12.68 17.86
CA PHE A 13 -28.39 -11.43 18.41
C PHE A 13 -26.87 -11.31 18.20
N LEU A 14 -26.12 -12.39 18.39
CA LEU A 14 -24.67 -12.38 18.20
C LEU A 14 -24.29 -12.15 16.72
N ALA A 15 -25.01 -12.80 15.79
CA ALA A 15 -24.79 -12.62 14.36
C ALA A 15 -25.11 -11.18 13.90
N ALA A 16 -26.18 -10.58 14.41
CA ALA A 16 -26.52 -9.18 14.11
C ALA A 16 -25.45 -8.20 14.61
N ALA A 17 -24.88 -8.42 15.80
CA ALA A 17 -23.82 -7.56 16.35
C ALA A 17 -22.51 -7.58 15.54
N LEU A 18 -22.12 -8.74 14.99
CA LEU A 18 -20.92 -8.83 14.14
C LEU A 18 -21.11 -8.13 12.79
N ALA A 19 -22.32 -8.14 12.23
CA ALA A 19 -22.59 -7.53 10.92
C ALA A 19 -22.48 -5.99 10.92
N LEU A 20 -22.67 -5.33 12.08
CA LEU A 20 -22.61 -3.86 12.20
C LEU A 20 -21.18 -3.30 12.41
N SER A 21 -20.16 -4.15 12.59
CA SER A 21 -18.82 -3.69 13.01
C SER A 21 -17.87 -3.31 11.86
N SER A 22 -18.35 -3.26 10.61
CA SER A 22 -17.50 -3.06 9.43
C SER A 22 -17.43 -1.60 8.98
N SER A 23 -16.78 -0.73 9.77
CA SER A 23 -16.23 0.55 9.29
C SER A 23 -15.33 1.20 10.34
N ILE A 24 -14.08 0.78 10.41
CA ILE A 24 -13.01 1.59 10.99
C ILE A 24 -12.13 2.05 9.84
N ALA A 25 -12.48 3.19 9.24
CA ALA A 25 -11.55 3.91 8.37
C ALA A 25 -10.42 4.42 9.28
N GLN A 26 -9.35 3.65 9.38
CA GLN A 26 -8.16 4.00 10.13
C GLN A 26 -7.42 5.11 9.37
N ALA A 27 -7.80 6.36 9.60
CA ALA A 27 -6.96 7.49 9.26
C ALA A 27 -5.71 7.41 10.13
N GLN A 28 -4.62 6.88 9.58
CA GLN A 28 -3.31 6.94 10.23
C GLN A 28 -2.84 8.41 10.17
N PRO A 29 -2.62 9.10 11.31
CA PRO A 29 -1.74 10.25 11.29
C PRO A 29 -0.34 9.68 11.14
N SER A 30 0.19 9.69 9.91
CA SER A 30 1.63 9.53 9.71
C SER A 30 2.30 10.70 10.43
N ALA A 31 2.72 10.48 11.66
CA ALA A 31 3.64 11.34 12.37
C ALA A 31 5.00 11.22 11.66
N ALA A 32 5.13 11.90 10.53
CA ALA A 32 6.41 12.22 9.94
C ALA A 32 6.94 13.45 10.70
N THR A 33 7.65 13.21 11.81
CA THR A 33 8.60 14.21 12.33
C THR A 33 9.79 14.24 11.39
N GLY A 34 9.63 14.97 10.30
CA GLY A 34 10.68 15.36 9.37
C GLY A 34 10.30 16.74 8.82
N PRO A 35 11.26 17.59 8.43
CA PRO A 35 10.92 18.89 7.85
C PRO A 35 9.97 18.65 6.69
N ALA A 36 8.82 19.32 6.71
CA ALA A 36 7.84 19.29 5.65
C ALA A 36 8.45 19.89 4.38
N THR A 37 9.25 19.11 3.66
CA THR A 37 9.46 19.33 2.25
C THR A 37 8.11 19.11 1.62
N THR A 38 7.47 20.20 1.21
CA THR A 38 6.32 20.21 0.30
C THR A 38 6.63 19.25 -0.84
N GLU A 39 6.19 18.00 -0.72
CA GLU A 39 6.21 17.06 -1.83
C GLU A 39 5.23 17.65 -2.83
N ARG A 40 5.79 18.34 -3.82
CA ARG A 40 5.06 18.88 -4.94
C ARG A 40 4.47 17.65 -5.62
N SER A 41 3.20 17.37 -5.37
CA SER A 41 2.45 16.23 -5.91
C SER A 41 2.83 16.10 -7.38
N SER A 42 3.54 15.02 -7.73
CA SER A 42 3.85 14.75 -9.12
C SER A 42 2.52 14.60 -9.87
N PRO A 43 2.40 15.16 -11.10
CA PRO A 43 1.17 15.06 -11.87
C PRO A 43 0.86 13.58 -12.12
N VAL A 44 -0.39 13.18 -11.85
CA VAL A 44 -0.86 11.81 -12.05
C VAL A 44 -0.75 11.45 -13.54
N ARG A 45 0.16 10.53 -13.87
CA ARG A 45 0.40 10.07 -15.25
C ARG A 45 -0.70 9.16 -15.75
N THR A 46 -1.14 9.36 -16.99
CA THR A 46 -2.15 8.54 -17.68
C THR A 46 -1.59 7.18 -18.11
N GLY A 47 -2.45 6.22 -18.48
CA GLY A 47 -2.06 4.82 -18.71
C GLY A 47 -0.90 4.59 -19.68
N LYS A 48 -0.78 5.39 -20.75
CA LYS A 48 0.35 5.31 -21.69
C LYS A 48 1.63 5.94 -21.12
N GLU A 49 1.52 6.99 -20.32
CA GLU A 49 2.68 7.64 -19.68
C GLU A 49 3.29 6.75 -18.58
N ARG A 50 2.48 5.92 -17.92
CA ARG A 50 2.93 4.83 -17.02
C ARG A 50 3.63 3.68 -17.75
N LEU A 51 3.43 3.56 -19.07
CA LEU A 51 4.03 2.50 -19.89
C LEU A 51 5.38 2.89 -20.50
N GLY A 52 5.93 4.04 -20.11
CA GLY A 52 7.29 4.43 -20.45
C GLY A 52 8.32 3.43 -19.91
N ASN A 53 9.59 3.67 -20.22
CA ASN A 53 10.66 2.77 -19.76
C ASN A 53 10.58 2.59 -18.24
N LYS A 54 10.69 1.33 -17.77
CA LYS A 54 10.52 0.96 -16.34
C LYS A 54 11.30 1.84 -15.35
N TRP A 55 12.44 2.40 -15.75
CA TRP A 55 13.26 3.27 -14.91
C TRP A 55 12.67 4.67 -14.69
N SER A 56 11.77 5.14 -15.56
CA SER A 56 11.08 6.43 -15.42
C SER A 56 9.81 6.33 -14.56
N ASP A 57 9.39 5.12 -14.21
CA ASP A 57 8.27 4.89 -13.30
C ASP A 57 8.71 5.17 -11.84
N GLU A 58 7.91 5.96 -11.13
CA GLU A 58 8.24 6.42 -9.78
C GLU A 58 8.19 5.27 -8.74
N GLN A 59 7.58 4.13 -9.08
CA GLN A 59 7.44 2.95 -8.22
C GLN A 59 8.66 2.02 -8.24
N GLY A 60 9.72 2.33 -9.00
CA GLY A 60 10.97 1.56 -8.95
C GLY A 60 11.56 1.57 -7.53
N VAL A 61 11.76 0.39 -6.94
CA VAL A 61 12.27 0.23 -5.57
C VAL A 61 13.81 0.22 -5.54
N ASP A 62 14.45 -0.39 -6.54
CA ASP A 62 15.91 -0.54 -6.65
C ASP A 62 16.46 0.01 -7.98
N ASN A 63 17.78 0.14 -8.05
CA ASN A 63 18.51 0.61 -9.23
C ASN A 63 19.09 -0.51 -10.11
N CYS A 64 18.78 -1.78 -9.84
CA CYS A 64 19.47 -2.91 -10.44
C CYS A 64 19.34 -2.99 -11.95
N LYS A 65 18.26 -2.42 -12.50
CA LYS A 65 17.97 -2.37 -13.93
C LYS A 65 17.91 -0.93 -14.45
N VAL A 66 18.48 0.02 -13.69
CA VAL A 66 18.49 1.44 -14.00
C VAL A 66 19.93 1.87 -14.35
N PRO A 67 20.19 2.30 -15.59
CA PRO A 67 21.49 2.86 -15.96
C PRO A 67 21.86 4.06 -15.07
N PRO A 68 23.13 4.23 -14.67
CA PRO A 68 23.56 5.28 -13.74
C PRO A 68 23.17 6.69 -14.19
N GLU A 69 23.26 6.97 -15.48
CA GLU A 69 22.85 8.25 -16.08
C GLU A 69 21.34 8.54 -15.99
N LYS A 70 20.55 7.50 -15.71
CA LYS A 70 19.08 7.53 -15.58
C LYS A 70 18.62 7.39 -14.13
N ARG A 71 19.54 7.22 -13.18
CA ARG A 71 19.22 7.25 -11.75
C ARG A 71 18.88 8.70 -11.41
N GLY A 72 17.60 8.96 -11.13
CA GLY A 72 17.16 10.26 -10.66
C GLY A 72 17.81 10.63 -9.32
N THR A 73 17.49 11.81 -8.80
CA THR A 73 18.01 12.29 -7.50
C THR A 73 17.52 11.48 -6.29
N LYS A 74 16.49 10.65 -6.45
CA LYS A 74 15.98 9.79 -5.39
C LYS A 74 16.96 8.64 -5.13
N ALA A 75 17.59 8.66 -3.96
CA ALA A 75 18.44 7.57 -3.50
C ALA A 75 17.63 6.27 -3.43
N ARG A 76 18.10 5.25 -4.15
CA ARG A 76 17.54 3.90 -4.16
C ARG A 76 18.66 2.90 -3.92
N PRO A 77 18.39 1.78 -3.25
CA PRO A 77 19.39 0.74 -3.05
C PRO A 77 19.94 0.21 -4.39
N ASP A 78 21.26 0.11 -4.44
CA ASP A 78 22.01 -0.49 -5.54
C ASP A 78 22.38 -1.96 -5.24
N THR A 79 22.01 -2.47 -4.06
CA THR A 79 22.28 -3.85 -3.65
C THR A 79 21.37 -4.78 -4.43
N CYS A 80 21.89 -5.28 -5.55
CA CYS A 80 21.21 -6.23 -6.39
C CYS A 80 21.45 -7.64 -5.87
N PRO A 81 20.41 -8.48 -5.77
CA PRO A 81 20.65 -9.89 -5.55
C PRO A 81 21.53 -10.43 -6.69
N PRO A 82 22.45 -11.37 -6.42
CA PRO A 82 23.15 -12.07 -7.49
C PRO A 82 22.10 -12.68 -8.41
N ASP A 83 22.27 -12.52 -9.72
CA ASP A 83 21.38 -13.11 -10.71
C ASP A 83 21.49 -14.64 -10.57
N LEU A 84 20.51 -15.26 -9.92
CA LEU A 84 20.42 -16.72 -9.76
C LEU A 84 19.84 -17.35 -11.03
N THR A 85 20.40 -17.00 -12.18
CA THR A 85 20.08 -17.60 -13.48
C THR A 85 20.97 -18.81 -13.70
N HIS A 86 20.38 -19.99 -13.52
CA HIS A 86 20.78 -21.24 -14.15
C HIS A 86 19.78 -21.55 -15.26
#